data_AF-A0A925UL83-F1
#
_entry.id   AF-A0A925UL83-F1
#
_cell.length_a   1.000
_cell.length_b   1.000
_cell.length_c   1.000
_cell.angle_alpha   90.00
_cell.angle_beta   90.00
_cell.angle_gamma   90.00
#
_symmetry.space_group_name_H-M   'P 1'
#
loop_
_entity.id
_entity.type
_entity.pdbx_description
1 polymer ?
#
loop_
_entity_poly.entity_id
_entity_poly.type
_entity_poly.pdbx_seq_one_letter_code
_entity_poly.pdbx_strand_id
1 'polypeptide(L)'
;ASRIADAQINPARARSAAGSLRPASAASRLVRPVWLFMQPEPLHEREASGGERGPWCDGQPLHLLSGPERIESGWWDFDPIERDYYIAQLPDGALVWIFRECVPGAGAMLNWFLQGRFG
;
A
#
# COMPACT_ATOMS: atom_id res chain seq x y z
N ALA A 1 17.42 37.62 28.10
CA ALA A 1 16.51 38.01 27.01
C ALA A 1 15.94 36.74 26.41
N SER A 2 14.76 36.33 26.88
CA SER A 2 14.07 35.11 26.41
C SER A 2 12.95 35.50 25.47
N ARG A 3 12.99 35.04 24.22
CA ARG A 3 11.83 34.87 23.34
C ARG A 3 12.08 33.63 22.48
N ILE A 4 11.50 32.52 22.91
CA ILE A 4 11.28 31.35 22.06
C ILE A 4 10.24 31.80 21.03
N ALA A 5 10.58 31.74 19.75
CA ALA A 5 9.62 31.99 18.68
C ALA A 5 8.76 30.74 18.54
N ASP A 6 7.46 30.90 18.82
CA ASP A 6 6.40 29.94 18.51
C ASP A 6 6.48 29.52 17.04
N ALA A 7 6.93 28.29 16.79
CA ALA A 7 6.80 27.64 15.50
C ALA A 7 5.32 27.27 15.31
N GLN A 8 4.59 28.12 14.62
CA GLN A 8 3.22 27.87 14.19
C GLN A 8 3.16 26.55 13.40
N ILE A 9 2.50 25.56 14.00
CA ILE A 9 2.08 24.31 13.36
C ILE A 9 1.19 24.70 12.18
N ASN A 10 1.68 24.44 10.97
CA ASN A 10 0.95 24.69 9.74
C ASN A 10 0.05 23.46 9.47
N PRO A 11 -1.29 23.57 9.56
CA PRO A 11 -2.15 22.41 9.33
C PRO A 11 -2.04 21.93 7.89
N ALA A 12 -1.96 20.60 7.75
CA ALA A 12 -1.76 19.81 6.55
C ALA A 12 -2.38 20.41 5.28
N ARG A 13 -1.53 20.67 4.29
CA ARG A 13 -1.99 20.89 2.92
C ARG A 13 -2.32 19.52 2.32
N ALA A 14 -3.59 19.13 2.41
CA ALA A 14 -4.13 18.03 1.63
C ALA A 14 -3.87 18.31 0.14
N ARG A 15 -2.90 17.61 -0.46
CA ARG A 15 -2.72 17.62 -1.91
C ARG A 15 -3.57 16.48 -2.48
N SER A 16 -4.71 16.83 -3.06
CA SER A 16 -5.45 15.93 -3.92
C SER A 16 -4.63 15.69 -5.19
N ALA A 17 -4.06 14.49 -5.32
CA ALA A 17 -3.57 14.02 -6.61
C ALA A 17 -4.79 13.63 -7.46
N ALA A 18 -5.21 14.53 -8.34
CA ALA A 18 -6.23 14.28 -9.34
C ALA A 18 -5.65 13.36 -10.43
N GLY A 19 -5.82 12.05 -10.23
CA GLY A 19 -5.84 11.04 -11.29
C GLY A 19 -7.18 10.33 -11.19
N SER A 20 -7.99 10.37 -12.25
CA SER A 20 -9.34 9.82 -12.29
C SER A 20 -9.31 8.29 -12.09
N LEU A 21 -9.37 7.85 -10.84
CA LEU A 21 -9.79 6.51 -10.45
C LEU A 21 -11.19 6.67 -9.86
N ARG A 22 -12.15 5.91 -10.41
CA ARG A 22 -13.54 5.84 -9.95
C ARG A 22 -13.57 5.76 -8.42
N PRO A 23 -14.52 6.41 -7.72
CA PRO A 23 -14.61 6.27 -6.28
C PRO A 23 -14.76 4.78 -5.96
N ALA A 24 -13.74 4.21 -5.31
CA ALA A 24 -13.83 2.88 -4.74
C ALA A 24 -15.02 2.91 -3.77
N SER A 25 -16.02 2.10 -4.07
CA SER A 25 -17.24 1.96 -3.27
C SER A 25 -16.88 1.84 -1.80
N ALA A 26 -17.58 2.62 -0.98
CA ALA A 26 -17.45 2.71 0.47
C ALA A 26 -17.11 1.36 1.12
N ALA A 27 -15.99 1.35 1.84
CA ALA A 27 -15.56 0.29 2.75
C ALA A 27 -15.73 -1.11 2.17
N SER A 28 -14.77 -1.56 1.34
CA SER A 28 -14.38 -2.96 1.43
C SER A 28 -14.19 -3.22 2.93
N ARG A 29 -15.09 -4.04 3.50
CA ARG A 29 -15.01 -4.48 4.90
C ARG A 29 -13.54 -4.73 5.17
N LEU A 30 -12.99 -4.12 6.21
CA LEU A 30 -11.58 -4.23 6.59
C LEU A 30 -11.28 -5.68 6.98
N VAL A 31 -11.33 -6.58 6.01
CA VAL A 31 -11.02 -7.98 6.19
C VAL A 31 -9.51 -7.98 6.34
N ARG A 32 -9.06 -8.39 7.51
CA ARG A 32 -7.66 -8.71 7.76
C ARG A 32 -7.46 -10.18 7.39
N PRO A 33 -6.30 -10.54 6.83
CA PRO A 33 -5.99 -11.95 6.61
C PRO A 33 -5.92 -12.69 7.95
N VAL A 34 -6.22 -13.99 7.90
CA VAL A 34 -6.13 -14.87 9.07
C VAL A 34 -4.66 -15.25 9.33
N TRP A 35 -3.86 -15.36 8.28
CA TRP A 35 -2.45 -15.73 8.34
C TRP A 35 -1.56 -14.61 7.83
N LEU A 36 -0.66 -14.16 8.70
CA LEU A 36 0.39 -13.19 8.38
C LEU A 36 1.75 -13.89 8.34
N PHE A 37 2.53 -13.62 7.29
CA PHE A 37 3.93 -14.02 7.25
C PHE A 37 4.74 -13.18 8.24
N MET A 38 5.63 -13.83 8.99
CA MET A 38 6.54 -13.17 9.92
C MET A 38 7.45 -12.16 9.21
N GLN A 39 7.84 -12.47 7.97
CA GLN A 39 8.56 -11.57 7.08
C GLN A 39 7.79 -11.48 5.76
N PRO A 40 7.44 -10.27 5.29
CA PRO A 40 6.81 -10.10 3.99
C PRO A 40 7.71 -10.64 2.87
N GLU A 41 7.11 -11.39 1.94
CA GLU A 41 7.84 -11.95 0.81
C GLU A 41 7.84 -10.97 -0.37
N PRO A 42 8.99 -10.65 -0.98
CA PRO A 42 9.05 -9.73 -2.11
C PRO A 42 8.36 -10.30 -3.35
N LEU A 43 7.52 -9.49 -3.98
CA LEU A 43 6.84 -9.80 -5.24
C LEU A 43 7.47 -9.01 -6.38
N HIS A 44 7.51 -9.64 -7.55
CA HIS A 44 8.03 -9.00 -8.76
C HIS A 44 6.93 -8.19 -9.44
N GLU A 45 7.29 -7.02 -9.97
CA GLU A 45 6.40 -6.24 -10.82
C GLU A 45 6.73 -6.48 -12.29
N ARG A 46 5.75 -6.92 -13.08
CA ARG A 46 5.93 -7.18 -14.52
C ARG A 46 4.77 -6.63 -15.33
N GLU A 47 5.03 -6.34 -16.60
CA GLU A 47 3.98 -6.00 -17.56
C GLU A 47 3.07 -7.20 -17.79
N ALA A 48 1.77 -7.00 -17.57
CA ALA A 48 0.74 -7.94 -17.98
C ALA A 48 0.46 -7.81 -19.48
N SER A 49 -0.22 -8.79 -20.08
CA SER A 49 -0.56 -8.80 -21.51
C SER A 49 -1.39 -7.59 -21.98
N GLY A 50 -1.97 -6.82 -21.06
CA GLY A 50 -2.70 -5.57 -21.34
C GLY A 50 -1.86 -4.29 -21.27
N GLY A 51 -0.54 -4.39 -21.11
CA GLY A 51 0.37 -3.24 -21.02
C GLY A 51 0.46 -2.58 -19.64
N GLU A 52 -0.38 -2.99 -18.69
CA GLU A 52 -0.31 -2.51 -17.31
C GLU A 52 0.70 -3.34 -16.50
N ARG A 53 1.55 -2.67 -15.73
CA ARG A 53 2.47 -3.31 -14.78
C ARG A 53 1.72 -3.68 -13.50
N GLY A 54 1.96 -4.89 -13.00
CA GLY A 54 1.31 -5.37 -11.79
C GLY A 54 2.15 -6.41 -11.04
N PRO A 55 1.72 -6.80 -9.82
CA PRO A 55 2.45 -7.76 -9.00
C PRO A 55 2.26 -9.21 -9.48
N TRP A 56 3.33 -9.98 -9.41
CA TRP A 56 3.38 -11.39 -9.78
C TRP A 56 3.86 -12.23 -8.60
N CYS A 57 3.19 -13.37 -8.39
CA CYS A 57 3.52 -14.38 -7.37
C CYS A 57 3.73 -15.70 -8.09
N ASP A 58 4.82 -16.41 -7.80
CA ASP A 58 5.13 -17.72 -8.39
C ASP A 58 5.06 -17.78 -9.93
N GLY A 59 5.48 -16.68 -10.59
CA GLY A 59 5.47 -16.59 -12.05
C GLY A 59 4.08 -16.38 -12.66
N GLN A 60 3.06 -16.06 -11.85
CA GLN A 60 1.71 -15.76 -12.30
C GLN A 60 1.26 -14.35 -11.88
N PRO A 61 0.46 -13.65 -12.69
CA PRO A 61 -0.06 -12.32 -12.34
C PRO A 61 -1.10 -12.41 -11.22
N LEU A 62 -1.04 -11.47 -10.28
CA LEU A 62 -2.09 -11.30 -9.27
C LEU A 62 -3.19 -10.37 -9.78
N HIS A 63 -4.44 -10.74 -9.55
CA HIS A 63 -5.59 -9.89 -9.85
C HIS A 63 -5.95 -9.03 -8.63
N LEU A 64 -5.72 -7.72 -8.69
CA LEU A 64 -6.06 -6.79 -7.62
C LEU A 64 -7.59 -6.65 -7.49
N LEU A 65 -8.14 -7.01 -6.33
CA LEU A 65 -9.58 -6.97 -6.06
C LEU A 65 -10.01 -5.73 -5.28
N SER A 66 -9.16 -5.25 -4.36
CA SER A 66 -9.47 -4.12 -3.48
C SER A 66 -8.21 -3.40 -3.03
N GLY A 67 -8.34 -2.13 -2.66
CA GLY A 67 -7.27 -1.24 -2.19
C GLY A 67 -7.17 0.03 -3.05
N PRO A 68 -6.22 0.93 -2.73
CA PRO A 68 -5.29 0.83 -1.61
C PRO A 68 -5.95 1.13 -0.25
N GLU A 69 -5.52 0.42 0.78
CA GLU A 69 -5.65 0.84 2.18
C GLU A 69 -4.29 1.29 2.69
N ARG A 70 -4.14 2.58 3.00
CA ARG A 70 -2.90 3.16 3.54
C ARG A 70 -2.81 2.87 5.03
N ILE A 71 -1.71 2.23 5.44
CA ILE A 71 -1.34 2.09 6.85
C ILE A 71 -0.01 2.82 7.04
N GLU A 72 0.00 3.74 8.00
CA GLU A 72 1.16 4.53 8.38
C GLU A 72 1.65 4.06 9.75
N SER A 73 2.94 3.79 9.85
CA SER A 73 3.62 3.49 11.11
C SER A 73 4.86 4.36 11.25
N GLY A 74 5.37 4.48 12.47
CA GLY A 74 6.57 5.28 12.71
C GLY A 74 6.35 6.78 12.50
N TRP A 75 5.17 7.28 12.88
CA TRP A 75 4.92 8.73 12.91
C TRP A 75 5.46 9.39 14.18
N TRP A 76 5.94 8.59 15.15
CA TRP A 76 6.53 9.04 16.42
C TRP A 76 8.05 8.85 16.49
N ASP A 77 8.64 7.98 15.67
CA ASP A 77 10.07 7.88 15.43
C ASP A 77 10.34 8.48 14.04
N PHE A 78 11.52 9.09 13.81
CA PHE A 78 11.78 9.87 12.59
C PHE A 78 11.92 9.02 11.31
N ASP A 79 11.32 7.83 11.27
CA ASP A 79 11.33 6.87 10.17
C ASP A 79 9.89 6.47 9.77
N PRO A 80 9.12 7.41 9.18
CA PRO A 80 7.75 7.13 8.75
C PRO A 80 7.73 6.06 7.67
N ILE A 81 7.00 4.99 7.93
CA ILE A 81 6.74 3.92 6.97
C ILE A 81 5.30 4.03 6.50
N GLU A 82 5.12 4.15 5.19
CA GLU A 82 3.82 4.20 4.55
C GLU A 82 3.64 2.98 3.65
N ARG A 83 2.58 2.20 3.89
CA ARG A 83 2.25 1.01 3.07
C ARG A 83 0.85 1.13 2.49
N ASP A 84 0.74 0.95 1.17
CA ASP A 84 -0.55 0.74 0.51
C ASP A 84 -0.83 -0.77 0.44
N TYR A 85 -1.80 -1.23 1.22
CA TYR A 85 -2.25 -2.62 1.22
C TYR A 85 -3.38 -2.85 0.21
N TYR A 86 -3.37 -4.05 -0.39
CA TYR A 86 -4.34 -4.51 -1.38
C TYR A 86 -4.76 -5.95 -1.07
N ILE A 87 -6.00 -6.27 -1.42
CA ILE A 87 -6.44 -7.66 -1.53
C ILE A 87 -6.27 -8.05 -2.98
N ALA A 88 -5.52 -9.12 -3.22
CA ALA A 88 -5.34 -9.69 -4.55
C ALA A 88 -5.76 -11.16 -4.58
N GLN A 89 -6.00 -11.67 -5.79
CA GLN A 89 -6.38 -13.05 -6.03
C GLN A 89 -5.32 -13.73 -6.90
N LEU A 90 -4.92 -14.93 -6.47
CA LEU A 90 -4.11 -15.85 -7.25
C LEU A 90 -4.97 -16.59 -8.29
N PRO A 91 -4.37 -17.16 -9.35
CA PRO A 91 -5.12 -17.90 -10.38
C PRO A 91 -5.92 -19.10 -9.87
N ASP A 92 -5.54 -19.68 -8.73
CA ASP A 92 -6.26 -20.76 -8.04
C ASP A 92 -7.47 -20.27 -7.24
N GLY A 93 -7.73 -18.96 -7.22
CA GLY A 93 -8.81 -18.31 -6.49
C GLY A 93 -8.45 -17.89 -5.07
N ALA A 94 -7.26 -18.25 -4.56
CA ALA A 94 -6.84 -17.89 -3.21
C ALA A 94 -6.66 -16.38 -3.07
N LEU A 95 -7.10 -15.85 -1.93
CA LEU A 95 -6.98 -14.43 -1.62
C LEU A 95 -5.73 -14.16 -0.80
N VAL A 96 -4.99 -13.14 -1.20
CA VAL A 96 -3.73 -12.72 -0.57
C VAL A 96 -3.77 -11.24 -0.21
N TRP A 97 -3.07 -10.90 0.87
CA TRP A 97 -2.88 -9.53 1.32
C TRP A 97 -1.48 -9.09 0.94
N ILE A 98 -1.39 -8.12 0.05
CA ILE A 98 -0.12 -7.62 -0.48
C ILE A 98 -0.01 -6.12 -0.18
N PHE A 99 1.19 -5.58 -0.19
CA PHE A 99 1.40 -4.14 -0.12
C PHE A 99 2.53 -3.67 -1.02
N ARG A 100 2.56 -2.36 -1.22
CA ARG A 100 3.73 -1.64 -1.75
C ARG A 100 4.13 -0.57 -0.75
N GLU A 101 5.43 -0.39 -0.58
CA GLU A 101 5.95 0.67 0.28
C GLU A 101 5.98 2.00 -0.49
N CYS A 102 5.69 3.07 0.21
CA CYS A 102 5.81 4.43 -0.27
C CYS A 102 6.95 5.09 0.51
N VAL A 103 7.95 5.64 -0.19
CA VAL A 103 8.99 6.45 0.47
C VAL A 103 8.47 7.88 0.60
N PRO A 104 8.24 8.38 1.83
CA PRO A 104 7.76 9.73 2.03
C PRO A 104 8.73 10.74 1.40
N GLY A 105 8.20 11.69 0.63
CA GLY A 105 8.99 12.75 -0.02
C GLY A 105 9.71 12.37 -1.31
N ALA A 106 9.88 11.08 -1.63
CA ALA A 106 10.47 10.65 -2.91
C ALA A 106 9.44 10.57 -4.05
N GLY A 107 8.15 10.47 -3.72
CA GLY A 107 7.06 10.29 -4.71
C GLY A 107 7.14 8.99 -5.51
N ALA A 108 8.12 8.13 -5.22
CA ALA A 108 8.33 6.85 -5.86
C ALA A 108 7.72 5.74 -5.00
N MET A 109 7.00 4.84 -5.67
CA MET A 109 6.44 3.64 -5.05
C MET A 109 7.43 2.49 -5.23
N LEU A 110 7.69 1.76 -4.15
CA LEU A 110 8.68 0.70 -4.08
C LEU A 110 8.11 -0.66 -4.56
N ASN A 111 8.91 -1.70 -4.31
CA ASN A 111 8.60 -3.10 -4.54
C ASN A 111 7.28 -3.53 -3.89
N TRP A 112 6.68 -4.53 -4.50
CA TRP A 112 5.52 -5.24 -3.96
C TRP A 112 5.94 -6.30 -2.96
N PHE A 113 5.09 -6.58 -1.98
CA PHE A 113 5.32 -7.59 -0.97
C PHE A 113 4.04 -8.36 -0.65
N LEU A 114 4.17 -9.65 -0.38
CA LEU A 114 3.12 -10.52 0.14
C LEU A 114 3.19 -10.56 1.66
N GLN A 115 2.14 -10.07 2.32
CA GLN A 115 2.04 -10.01 3.78
C GLN A 115 1.30 -11.21 4.37
N GLY A 116 0.31 -11.76 3.67
CA GLY A 116 -0.53 -12.81 4.23
C GLY A 116 -1.54 -13.41 3.27
N ARG A 117 -2.31 -14.37 3.76
CA ARG A 117 -3.37 -15.07 3.02
C ARG A 117 -4.67 -15.04 3.81
N PHE A 118 -5.79 -14.95 3.10
CA PHE A 118 -7.12 -15.07 3.70
C PHE A 118 -7.59 -16.52 3.66
N GLY A 119 -8.37 -16.94 4.67
CA GLY A 119 -8.92 -18.30 4.77
C GLY A 119 -8.26 -19.14 5.84
#